data_AF-A0A2P2GKP6-F1
#
_entry.id   AF-A0A2P2GKP6-F1
#
_cell.length_a   1.000
_cell.length_b   1.000
_cell.length_c   1.000
_cell.angle_alpha   90.00
_cell.angle_beta   90.00
_cell.angle_gamma   90.00
#
_symmetry.space_group_name_H-M   'P 1'
#
loop_
_entity.id
_entity.type
_entity.pdbx_description
1 polymer ?
#
loop_
_entity_poly.entity_id
_entity_poly.type
_entity_poly.pdbx_seq_one_letter_code
_entity_poly.pdbx_strand_id
1 'polypeptide(L)'
;MTAGDDTTTPAARLRLLQAEFLQPGPGERAERVTTSTTPAAPIRLSVYEHIRASVEEAAEHTRAAAPDAAPRPRGLDELYGWMVAETAHLDAERQQARDALIYRQGLEHAILMGEESVIRRHACPGCATWSLFWRPERRAAVCVNRYCADDDGVSTYWTLAQIAKEYIARQAVSARRAT
;
A
#
# COMPACT_ATOMS: atom_id res chain seq x y z
N MET A 1 28.42 -25.86 7.78
CA MET A 1 28.86 -24.88 6.76
C MET A 1 27.90 -23.70 6.82
N THR A 2 28.47 -22.52 6.74
CA THR A 2 28.08 -21.21 7.30
C THR A 2 26.72 -20.67 6.87
N ALA A 3 25.99 -20.14 7.86
CA ALA A 3 24.81 -19.31 7.71
C ALA A 3 25.10 -18.11 6.80
N GLY A 4 24.29 -17.93 5.77
CA GLY A 4 24.38 -16.83 4.83
C GLY A 4 24.11 -15.51 5.51
N ASP A 5 25.02 -14.57 5.29
CA ASP A 5 25.12 -13.27 5.92
C ASP A 5 24.01 -12.32 5.41
N ASP A 6 22.95 -12.14 6.22
CA ASP A 6 21.79 -11.28 5.95
C ASP A 6 22.13 -9.77 5.87
N THR A 7 23.41 -9.40 6.05
CA THR A 7 23.93 -8.03 5.89
C THR A 7 24.09 -7.58 4.43
N THR A 8 23.85 -8.46 3.46
CA THR A 8 24.17 -8.19 2.04
C THR A 8 23.15 -7.27 1.34
N THR A 9 21.93 -7.15 1.87
CA THR A 9 20.89 -6.32 1.22
C THR A 9 21.07 -4.83 1.55
N PRO A 10 20.82 -3.90 0.60
CA PRO A 10 20.85 -2.46 0.87
C PRO A 10 19.94 -2.04 2.03
N ALA A 11 18.79 -2.71 2.20
CA ALA A 11 17.89 -2.51 3.34
C ALA A 11 18.55 -2.87 4.68
N ALA A 12 19.24 -4.01 4.76
CA ALA A 12 19.96 -4.43 5.97
C ALA A 12 21.08 -3.45 6.32
N ARG A 13 21.81 -2.93 5.31
CA ARG A 13 22.85 -1.90 5.53
C ARG A 13 22.26 -0.59 6.05
N LEU A 14 21.11 -0.16 5.54
CA LEU A 14 20.42 1.04 6.04
C LEU A 14 19.90 0.86 7.47
N ARG A 15 19.40 -0.32 7.83
CA ARG A 15 19.01 -0.63 9.22
C ARG A 15 20.21 -0.57 10.17
N LEU A 16 21.36 -1.08 9.74
CA LEU A 16 22.58 -1.09 10.53
C LEU A 16 23.11 0.34 10.77
N LEU A 17 23.10 1.17 9.73
CA LEU A 17 23.42 2.59 9.86
C LEU A 17 22.42 3.32 10.78
N GLN A 18 21.12 3.05 10.61
CA GLN A 18 20.10 3.68 11.45
C GLN A 18 20.22 3.26 12.93
N ALA A 19 20.56 2.00 13.21
CA ALA A 19 20.79 1.51 14.57
C ALA A 19 22.03 2.15 15.21
N GLU A 20 23.11 2.32 14.44
CA GLU A 20 24.37 2.90 14.93
C GLU A 20 24.24 4.40 15.22
N PHE A 21 23.49 5.14 14.40
CA PHE A 21 23.38 6.60 14.52
C PHE A 21 22.19 7.08 15.37
N LEU A 22 21.31 6.19 15.84
CA LEU A 22 20.15 6.55 16.69
C LEU A 22 20.25 6.09 18.15
N GLN A 23 21.35 5.46 18.59
CA GLN A 23 21.51 5.16 20.02
C GLN A 23 21.82 6.46 20.82
N PRO A 24 20.97 6.87 21.78
CA PRO A 24 21.37 7.85 22.78
C PRO A 24 22.34 7.14 23.75
N GLY A 25 23.52 7.73 23.97
CA GLY A 25 24.42 7.24 25.02
C GLY A 25 23.73 7.25 26.39
N PRO A 26 24.09 6.33 27.32
CA PRO A 26 23.47 6.28 28.63
C PRO A 26 23.92 7.50 29.45
N GLY A 27 23.04 8.49 29.58
CA GLY A 27 23.23 9.69 30.38
C GLY A 27 21.93 10.04 31.12
N GLU A 28 22.04 10.16 32.44
CA GLU A 28 20.95 10.38 33.39
C GLU A 28 20.20 11.72 33.23
N ARG A 29 18.95 11.70 33.72
CA ARG A 29 18.08 12.81 34.15
C ARG A 29 17.35 13.64 33.07
N ALA A 30 16.07 13.80 33.35
CA ALA A 30 15.09 14.56 32.59
C ALA A 30 15.46 16.05 32.48
N GLU A 31 15.68 16.51 31.26
CA GLU A 31 15.71 17.93 30.90
C GLU A 31 15.17 18.12 29.47
N ARG A 32 14.69 19.33 29.19
CA ARG A 32 13.96 19.78 27.99
C ARG A 32 14.36 19.04 26.71
N VAL A 33 13.36 18.55 25.97
CA VAL A 33 13.51 17.97 24.63
C VAL A 33 14.24 18.98 23.73
N THR A 34 15.55 18.81 23.61
CA THR A 34 16.37 19.49 22.63
C THR A 34 15.86 19.08 21.26
N THR A 35 15.50 20.05 20.43
CA THR A 35 15.16 19.83 19.03
C THR A 35 16.32 19.06 18.41
N SER A 36 16.07 17.83 17.94
CA SER A 36 17.08 16.98 17.31
C SER A 36 17.77 17.76 16.19
N THR A 37 19.04 18.10 16.38
CA THR A 37 19.90 18.74 15.37
C THR A 37 20.54 17.73 14.44
N THR A 38 20.34 16.43 14.68
CA THR A 38 20.80 15.37 13.80
C THR A 38 19.97 15.38 12.52
N PRO A 39 20.60 15.49 11.33
CA PRO A 39 19.88 15.38 10.07
C PRO A 39 19.17 14.02 10.04
N ALA A 40 17.83 14.05 9.95
CA ALA A 40 17.06 12.84 9.70
C ALA A 40 17.64 12.16 8.44
N ALA A 41 17.75 10.83 8.46
CA ALA A 41 18.20 10.08 7.29
C ALA A 41 17.45 10.56 6.05
N PRO A 42 18.14 10.79 4.91
CA PRO A 42 17.54 11.44 3.74
C PRO A 42 16.36 10.66 3.15
N ILE A 43 16.18 9.40 3.55
CA ILE A 43 15.06 8.55 3.14
C ILE A 43 14.48 7.86 4.39
N ARG A 44 13.15 7.92 4.52
CA ARG A 44 12.41 7.13 5.52
C ARG A 44 12.51 5.65 5.12
N LEU A 45 13.25 4.85 5.90
CA LEU A 45 13.47 3.42 5.59
C LEU A 45 12.16 2.65 5.40
N SER A 46 11.12 2.96 6.18
CA SER A 46 9.80 2.34 6.04
C SER A 46 9.18 2.53 4.65
N VAL A 47 9.46 3.67 3.99
CA VAL A 47 8.98 3.94 2.63
C VAL A 47 9.75 3.09 1.63
N TYR A 48 11.07 2.95 1.80
CA TYR A 48 11.87 2.07 0.95
C TYR A 48 11.45 0.60 1.07
N GLU A 49 11.23 0.12 2.29
CA GLU A 49 10.74 -1.23 2.54
C GLU A 49 9.37 -1.46 1.93
N HIS A 50 8.46 -0.49 2.04
CA HIS A 50 7.16 -0.56 1.40
C HIS A 50 7.27 -0.62 -0.12
N ILE A 51 8.07 0.26 -0.76
CA ILE A 51 8.28 0.23 -2.21
C ILE A 51 8.80 -1.14 -2.65
N ARG A 52 9.79 -1.69 -1.94
CA ARG A 52 10.34 -3.02 -2.26
C ARG A 52 9.27 -4.11 -2.15
N ALA A 53 8.47 -4.08 -1.09
CA ALA A 53 7.38 -5.04 -0.88
C ALA A 53 6.30 -4.93 -1.96
N SER A 54 5.87 -3.72 -2.32
CA SER A 54 4.89 -3.48 -3.39
C SER A 54 5.38 -4.00 -4.75
N VAL A 55 6.66 -3.81 -5.04
CA VAL A 55 7.32 -4.27 -6.26
C VAL A 55 7.46 -5.79 -6.33
N GLU A 56 7.73 -6.44 -5.20
CA GLU A 56 7.78 -7.90 -5.09
C GLU A 56 6.39 -8.51 -5.22
N GLU A 57 5.41 -7.97 -4.51
CA GLU A 57 4.01 -8.37 -4.61
C GLU A 57 3.45 -8.26 -6.04
N ALA A 58 3.75 -7.16 -6.73
CA ALA A 58 3.38 -6.97 -8.14
C ALA A 58 3.97 -8.06 -9.05
N ALA A 59 5.25 -8.40 -8.85
CA ALA A 59 5.93 -9.42 -9.64
C ALA A 59 5.41 -10.83 -9.33
N GLU A 60 5.17 -11.15 -8.06
CA GLU A 60 4.58 -12.41 -7.62
C GLU A 60 3.17 -12.59 -8.17
N HIS A 61 2.33 -11.56 -8.07
CA HIS A 61 0.97 -11.60 -8.60
C HIS A 61 0.94 -11.84 -10.11
N THR A 62 1.77 -11.12 -10.87
CA THR A 62 1.84 -11.32 -12.32
C THR A 62 2.32 -12.71 -12.69
N ARG A 63 3.37 -13.23 -12.03
CA ARG A 63 3.86 -14.59 -12.33
C ARG A 63 2.91 -15.69 -11.89
N ALA A 64 2.17 -15.48 -10.80
CA ALA A 64 1.13 -16.41 -10.38
C ALA A 64 -0.01 -16.49 -11.39
N ALA A 65 -0.34 -15.36 -12.03
CA ALA A 65 -1.41 -15.28 -13.03
C ALA A 65 -0.95 -15.70 -14.44
N ALA A 66 0.29 -15.37 -14.81
CA ALA A 66 0.94 -15.67 -16.08
C ALA A 66 2.36 -16.22 -15.82
N PRO A 67 2.52 -17.55 -15.68
CA PRO A 67 3.80 -18.18 -15.36
C PRO A 67 4.91 -17.91 -16.37
N ASP A 68 4.55 -17.74 -17.64
CA ASP A 68 5.47 -17.47 -18.75
C ASP A 68 5.74 -15.98 -18.97
N ALA A 69 5.36 -15.12 -18.01
CA ALA A 69 5.52 -13.67 -18.13
C ALA A 69 6.99 -13.28 -18.37
N ALA A 70 7.20 -12.29 -19.24
CA ALA A 70 8.53 -11.79 -19.53
C ALA A 70 9.25 -11.27 -18.26
N PRO A 71 10.59 -11.21 -18.26
CA PRO A 71 11.34 -10.68 -17.12
C PRO A 71 10.86 -9.28 -16.75
N ARG A 72 10.66 -9.07 -15.44
CA ARG A 72 10.22 -7.78 -14.90
C ARG A 72 11.17 -6.65 -15.33
N PRO A 73 10.65 -5.47 -15.72
CA PRO A 73 11.48 -4.31 -16.02
C PRO A 73 12.31 -3.88 -14.80
N ARG A 74 13.40 -3.16 -15.08
CA ARG A 74 14.25 -2.56 -14.05
C ARG A 74 13.72 -1.22 -13.56
N GLY A 75 13.01 -0.48 -14.42
CA GLY A 75 12.37 0.79 -14.08
C GLY A 75 11.08 0.56 -13.29
N LEU A 76 10.84 1.39 -12.26
CA LEU A 76 9.60 1.34 -11.47
C LEU A 76 8.40 1.88 -12.26
N ASP A 77 8.63 2.87 -13.11
CA ASP A 77 7.57 3.51 -13.91
C ASP A 77 6.93 2.55 -14.92
N GLU A 78 7.70 1.54 -15.36
CA GLU A 78 7.27 0.53 -16.31
C GLU A 78 6.59 -0.67 -15.64
N LEU A 79 6.66 -0.79 -14.32
CA LEU A 79 6.21 -1.98 -13.59
C LEU A 79 4.73 -2.27 -13.83
N TYR A 80 3.86 -1.27 -13.62
CA TYR A 80 2.43 -1.46 -13.78
C TYR A 80 2.02 -1.65 -15.24
N GLY A 81 2.72 -0.99 -16.17
CA GLY A 81 2.54 -1.21 -17.60
C GLY A 81 2.88 -2.64 -18.01
N TRP A 82 3.99 -3.18 -17.50
CA TRP A 82 4.37 -4.58 -17.66
C TRP A 82 3.31 -5.53 -17.08
N MET A 83 2.82 -5.29 -15.87
CA MET A 83 1.74 -6.12 -15.29
C MET A 83 0.51 -6.17 -16.19
N VAL A 84 0.07 -5.02 -16.70
CA VAL A 84 -1.08 -4.93 -17.61
C VAL A 84 -0.81 -5.68 -18.91
N ALA A 85 0.36 -5.50 -19.53
CA ALA A 85 0.72 -6.17 -20.77
C ALA A 85 0.77 -7.70 -20.62
N GLU A 86 1.46 -8.20 -19.60
CA GLU A 86 1.64 -9.64 -19.37
C GLU A 86 0.34 -10.37 -18.99
N THR A 87 -0.67 -9.66 -18.49
CA THR A 87 -1.94 -10.27 -18.06
C THR A 87 -3.13 -9.84 -18.90
N ALA A 88 -2.91 -9.09 -19.99
CA ALA A 88 -3.98 -8.61 -20.89
C ALA A 88 -4.76 -9.74 -21.57
N HIS A 89 -4.13 -10.90 -21.73
CA HIS A 89 -4.71 -12.07 -22.38
C HIS A 89 -5.56 -12.93 -21.44
N LEU A 90 -5.52 -12.67 -20.13
CA LEU A 90 -6.26 -13.44 -19.13
C LEU A 90 -7.77 -13.13 -19.19
N ASP A 91 -8.57 -13.95 -18.52
CA ASP A 91 -10.01 -13.69 -18.38
C ASP A 91 -10.30 -12.39 -17.60
N ALA A 92 -11.52 -11.87 -17.76
CA ALA A 92 -11.91 -10.59 -17.19
C ALA A 92 -11.83 -10.55 -15.64
N GLU A 93 -12.02 -11.68 -14.96
CA GLU A 93 -11.95 -11.74 -13.50
C GLU A 93 -10.49 -11.58 -13.03
N ARG A 94 -9.55 -12.25 -13.70
CA ARG A 94 -8.10 -12.08 -13.43
C ARG A 94 -7.61 -10.67 -13.79
N GLN A 95 -8.09 -10.09 -14.88
CA GLN A 95 -7.78 -8.70 -15.22
C GLN A 95 -8.29 -7.73 -14.15
N GLN A 96 -9.52 -7.93 -13.65
CA GLN A 96 -10.07 -7.13 -12.54
C GLN A 96 -9.26 -7.30 -11.25
N ALA A 97 -8.79 -8.52 -10.94
CA ALA A 97 -7.95 -8.78 -9.78
C ALA A 97 -6.61 -8.04 -9.88
N ARG A 98 -5.97 -8.03 -11.06
CA ARG A 98 -4.78 -7.22 -11.34
C ARG A 98 -5.08 -5.73 -11.13
N ASP A 99 -6.13 -5.22 -11.75
CA ASP A 99 -6.46 -3.79 -11.69
C ASP A 99 -6.76 -3.34 -10.25
N ALA A 100 -7.42 -4.20 -9.46
CA ALA A 100 -7.66 -3.95 -8.05
C ALA A 100 -6.37 -3.93 -7.22
N LEU A 101 -5.38 -4.78 -7.55
CA LEU A 101 -4.07 -4.75 -6.91
C LEU A 101 -3.33 -3.45 -7.22
N ILE A 102 -3.25 -3.06 -8.49
CA ILE A 102 -2.60 -1.81 -8.92
C ILE A 102 -3.26 -0.62 -8.22
N TYR A 103 -4.60 -0.59 -8.21
CA TYR A 103 -5.36 0.48 -7.58
C TYR A 103 -5.13 0.54 -6.05
N ARG A 104 -5.12 -0.62 -5.38
CA ARG A 104 -4.82 -0.71 -3.94
C ARG A 104 -3.45 -0.13 -3.63
N GLN A 105 -2.40 -0.53 -4.37
CA GLN A 105 -1.05 0.00 -4.16
C GLN A 105 -1.00 1.52 -4.40
N GLY A 106 -1.73 2.03 -5.39
CA GLY A 106 -1.91 3.48 -5.58
C GLY A 106 -2.49 4.19 -4.37
N LEU A 107 -3.53 3.62 -3.73
CA LEU A 107 -4.09 4.16 -2.49
C LEU A 107 -3.09 4.12 -1.32
N GLU A 108 -2.34 3.02 -1.18
CA GLU A 108 -1.31 2.86 -0.15
C GLU A 108 -0.21 3.91 -0.31
N HIS A 109 0.28 4.13 -1.53
CA HIS A 109 1.27 5.17 -1.82
C HIS A 109 0.75 6.57 -1.48
N ALA A 110 -0.48 6.90 -1.86
CA ALA A 110 -1.09 8.19 -1.53
C ALA A 110 -1.18 8.41 -0.01
N ILE A 111 -1.63 7.41 0.74
CA ILE A 111 -1.70 7.47 2.21
C ILE A 111 -0.31 7.63 2.83
N LEU A 112 0.70 6.91 2.33
CA LEU A 112 2.08 7.04 2.81
C LEU A 112 2.68 8.42 2.57
N MET A 113 2.25 9.10 1.51
CA MET A 113 2.60 10.48 1.20
C MET A 113 1.76 11.51 1.99
N GLY A 114 0.81 11.06 2.82
CA GLY A 114 -0.05 11.91 3.66
C GLY A 114 -1.35 12.34 3.00
N GLU A 115 -1.67 11.86 1.78
CA GLU A 115 -2.92 12.17 1.10
C GLU A 115 -4.04 11.21 1.53
N GLU A 116 -4.51 11.33 2.76
CA GLU A 116 -5.60 10.48 3.27
C GLU A 116 -6.96 10.77 2.63
N SER A 117 -7.13 11.96 2.03
CA SER A 117 -8.37 12.37 1.37
C SER A 117 -8.71 11.55 0.12
N VAL A 118 -7.77 10.79 -0.43
CA VAL A 118 -8.05 9.87 -1.56
C VAL A 118 -9.18 8.89 -1.22
N ILE A 119 -9.27 8.46 0.04
CA ILE A 119 -10.31 7.54 0.51
C ILE A 119 -11.71 8.16 0.44
N ARG A 120 -11.83 9.48 0.60
CA ARG A 120 -13.12 10.19 0.54
C ARG A 120 -13.71 10.22 -0.88
N ARG A 121 -12.90 9.93 -1.90
CA ARG A 121 -13.33 9.82 -3.30
C ARG A 121 -13.96 8.47 -3.62
N HIS A 122 -14.16 7.63 -2.61
CA HIS A 122 -14.81 6.34 -2.74
C HIS A 122 -16.16 6.34 -2.02
N ALA A 123 -17.15 5.77 -2.69
CA ALA A 123 -18.40 5.42 -2.04
C ALA A 123 -18.20 4.15 -1.18
N CYS A 124 -18.79 4.14 0.00
CA CYS A 124 -18.73 3.03 0.95
C CYS A 124 -19.20 1.72 0.30
N PRO A 125 -18.46 0.60 0.44
CA PRO A 125 -18.91 -0.70 -0.06
C PRO A 125 -20.23 -1.17 0.57
N GLY A 126 -20.48 -0.84 1.84
CA GLY A 126 -21.71 -1.25 2.55
C GLY A 126 -22.95 -0.43 2.18
N CYS A 127 -22.88 0.90 2.22
CA CYS A 127 -24.06 1.78 2.05
C CYS A 127 -24.01 2.68 0.81
N ALA A 128 -22.98 2.56 -0.04
CA ALA A 128 -22.75 3.38 -1.23
C ALA A 128 -22.66 4.92 -1.01
N THR A 129 -22.63 5.40 0.23
CA THR A 129 -22.47 6.84 0.53
C THR A 129 -21.01 7.30 0.50
N TRP A 130 -20.78 8.58 0.24
CA TRP A 130 -19.46 9.23 0.17
C TRP A 130 -18.95 9.66 1.55
N SER A 131 -19.00 8.73 2.50
CA SER A 131 -18.74 9.00 3.92
C SER A 131 -17.56 8.19 4.46
N LEU A 132 -16.62 7.79 3.60
CA LEU A 132 -15.44 7.03 4.00
C LEU A 132 -14.31 7.94 4.48
N PHE A 133 -13.73 7.60 5.62
CA PHE A 133 -12.58 8.28 6.20
C PHE A 133 -11.49 7.28 6.55
N TRP A 134 -10.24 7.61 6.22
CA TRP A 134 -9.09 6.81 6.66
C TRP A 134 -8.88 6.94 8.17
N ARG A 135 -8.56 5.84 8.83
CA ARG A 135 -8.13 5.78 10.24
C ARG A 135 -6.74 5.18 10.32
N PRO A 136 -5.69 6.01 10.46
CA PRO A 136 -4.30 5.54 10.51
C PRO A 136 -4.05 4.48 11.59
N GLU A 137 -4.71 4.62 12.74
CA GLU A 137 -4.54 3.74 13.91
C GLU A 137 -4.98 2.30 13.61
N ARG A 138 -5.95 2.13 12.71
CA ARG A 138 -6.52 0.84 12.34
C ARG A 138 -6.11 0.40 10.93
N ARG A 139 -5.38 1.23 10.18
CA ARG A 139 -5.03 1.02 8.77
C ARG A 139 -6.25 0.60 7.94
N ALA A 140 -7.38 1.25 8.18
CA ALA A 140 -8.65 0.94 7.53
C ALA A 140 -9.47 2.20 7.30
N ALA A 141 -10.36 2.15 6.30
CA ALA A 141 -11.38 3.16 6.11
C ALA A 141 -12.62 2.86 6.95
N VAL A 142 -13.28 3.90 7.44
CA VAL A 142 -14.50 3.81 8.24
C VAL A 142 -15.58 4.64 7.58
N CYS A 143 -16.78 4.06 7.48
CA CYS A 143 -17.95 4.82 7.08
C CYS A 143 -18.51 5.59 8.29
N VAL A 144 -18.60 6.92 8.20
CA VAL A 144 -19.20 7.75 9.27
C VAL A 144 -20.72 7.88 9.14
N ASN A 145 -21.32 7.23 8.14
CA ASN A 145 -22.77 7.20 8.02
C ASN A 145 -23.38 6.31 9.11
N ARG A 146 -24.24 6.89 9.95
CA ARG A 146 -24.94 6.17 11.04
C ARG A 146 -25.77 4.98 10.56
N TYR A 147 -26.21 5.00 9.30
CA TYR A 147 -26.97 3.90 8.67
C TYR A 147 -26.08 2.76 8.16
N CYS A 148 -24.76 2.90 8.31
CA CYS A 148 -23.74 1.92 7.91
C CYS A 148 -22.96 1.40 9.14
N ALA A 149 -23.56 1.53 10.32
CA ALA A 149 -23.10 0.88 11.54
C ALA A 149 -23.89 -0.42 11.75
N ASP A 150 -23.31 -1.35 12.50
CA ASP A 150 -24.04 -2.53 12.98
C ASP A 150 -25.12 -2.15 14.01
N ASP A 151 -25.90 -3.14 14.45
CA ASP A 151 -26.99 -2.94 15.42
C ASP A 151 -26.50 -2.39 16.77
N ASP A 152 -25.20 -2.53 17.07
CA ASP A 152 -24.53 -1.98 18.26
C ASP A 152 -23.95 -0.57 18.02
N GLY A 153 -24.13 0.00 16.83
CA GLY A 153 -23.64 1.34 16.47
C GLY A 153 -22.14 1.39 16.12
N VAL A 154 -21.49 0.24 15.96
CA VAL A 154 -20.08 0.15 15.55
C VAL A 154 -19.99 0.29 14.03
N SER A 155 -19.21 1.29 13.59
CA SER A 155 -18.99 1.51 12.16
C SER A 155 -18.19 0.37 11.52
N THR A 156 -18.64 -0.10 10.36
CA THR A 156 -17.89 -1.10 9.59
C THR A 156 -16.57 -0.55 9.07
N TYR A 157 -15.52 -1.35 9.18
CA TYR A 157 -14.18 -1.06 8.68
C TYR A 157 -13.97 -1.71 7.31
N TRP A 158 -13.31 -0.97 6.42
CA TRP A 158 -13.00 -1.42 5.07
C TRP A 158 -11.49 -1.35 4.84
N THR A 159 -10.91 -2.45 4.39
CA THR A 159 -9.51 -2.49 3.96
C THR A 159 -9.36 -1.81 2.60
N LEU A 160 -8.14 -1.34 2.29
CA LEU A 160 -7.84 -0.77 0.97
C LEU A 160 -8.08 -1.77 -0.16
N ALA A 161 -7.83 -3.07 0.09
CA ALA A 161 -8.14 -4.14 -0.85
C ALA A 161 -9.63 -4.23 -1.17
N GLN A 162 -10.51 -4.11 -0.16
CA GLN A 162 -11.96 -4.12 -0.38
C GLN A 162 -12.41 -2.90 -1.17
N ILE A 163 -11.90 -1.70 -0.83
CA ILE A 163 -12.22 -0.46 -1.54
C ILE A 163 -11.77 -0.53 -3.00
N ALA A 164 -10.56 -1.02 -3.26
CA ALA A 164 -10.03 -1.17 -4.61
C ALA A 164 -10.84 -2.16 -5.45
N LYS A 165 -11.17 -3.33 -4.89
CA LYS A 165 -12.02 -4.32 -5.55
C LYS A 165 -13.39 -3.74 -5.93
N GLU A 166 -14.04 -3.07 -4.98
CA GLU A 166 -15.36 -2.46 -5.19
C GLU A 166 -15.29 -1.34 -6.26
N TYR A 167 -14.25 -0.52 -6.22
CA TYR A 167 -14.04 0.55 -7.20
C TYR A 167 -13.91 0.01 -8.63
N ILE A 168 -13.05 -1.00 -8.83
CA ILE A 168 -12.83 -1.62 -10.14
C ILE A 168 -14.08 -2.36 -10.62
N ALA A 169 -14.78 -3.08 -9.72
CA ALA A 169 -16.03 -3.74 -10.05
C ALA A 169 -17.10 -2.75 -10.55
N ARG A 170 -17.26 -1.60 -9.87
CA ARG A 170 -18.18 -0.54 -10.29
C ARG A 170 -17.79 0.09 -11.62
N GLN A 171 -16.50 0.32 -11.84
CA GLN A 171 -16.02 0.86 -13.10
C GLN A 171 -16.32 -0.08 -14.28
N ALA A 172 -16.13 -1.39 -14.09
CA ALA A 172 -16.47 -2.40 -15.08
C ALA A 172 -17.97 -2.43 -15.40
N VAL A 173 -18.84 -2.31 -14.38
CA VAL A 173 -20.29 -2.22 -14.59
C VAL A 173 -20.68 -0.95 -15.33
N SER A 174 -20.12 0.20 -14.97
CA SER A 174 -20.41 1.47 -15.66
C SER A 174 -19.95 1.44 -17.12
N ALA A 175 -18.79 0.86 -17.41
CA ALA A 175 -18.29 0.73 -18.78
C ALA A 175 -19.24 -0.12 -19.65
N ARG A 176 -19.78 -1.23 -19.11
CA ARG A 176 -20.76 -2.09 -19.82
C ARG A 176 -22.11 -1.43 -20.07
N ARG A 177 -22.50 -0.43 -19.28
CA ARG A 177 -23.76 0.30 -19.44
C ARG A 177 -23.67 1.46 -20.43
N ALA A 178 -22.47 1.92 -20.74
CA ALA A 178 -22.22 3.02 -21.66
C ALA A 178 -22.08 2.57 -23.13
N THR A 179 -21.84 1.26 -23.35
CA THR A 179 -21.83 0.57 -24.65
C THR A 179 -23.19 0.01 -24.99
#